data_AF-A0A4P9YY65-F1
#
_entry.id   AF-A0A4P9YY65-F1
#
_cell.length_a   1.000
_cell.length_b   1.000
_cell.length_c   1.000
_cell.angle_alpha   90.00
_cell.angle_beta   90.00
_cell.angle_gamma   90.00
#
_symmetry.space_group_name_H-M   'P 1'
#
loop_
_entity.id
_entity.type
_entity.pdbx_description
1 polymer ?
#
loop_
_entity_poly.entity_id
_entity_poly.type
_entity_poly.pdbx_seq_one_letter_code
_entity_poly.pdbx_strand_id
1 'polypeptide(L)'
;MRYTACTCDPNEFISQRYTLRPVLYGRETELFIVMTMYNEDDILFCRTFNSVMKNVAHLCSRNRSRMWGQEGWKKVVVCIVSDGRNKIHPRTLKVIGAIGAYQDGIAKNSFNGKEVTAHLFEYTTQVSMDSELKLRTANDGVVPVQILFCLKERNAKKINSHRWFFNAFGQVLKPNVC
;
A
#
# COMPACT_ATOMS: atom_id res chain seq x y z
N MET A 1 6.82 9.34 6.36
CA MET A 1 6.23 8.79 5.13
C MET A 1 7.17 9.09 3.97
N ARG A 2 7.36 8.17 3.01
CA ARG A 2 8.12 8.42 1.77
C ARG A 2 7.15 8.65 0.62
N TYR A 3 7.38 9.68 -0.18
CA TYR A 3 6.59 9.99 -1.38
C TYR A 3 7.43 9.82 -2.64
N THR A 4 6.86 9.25 -3.69
CA THR A 4 7.47 9.15 -5.02
C THR A 4 6.45 9.51 -6.10
N ALA A 5 6.80 10.46 -6.98
CA ALA A 5 6.05 10.77 -8.18
C ALA A 5 6.53 9.90 -9.34
N CYS A 6 5.69 8.99 -9.83
CA CYS A 6 6.01 8.12 -10.96
C CYS A 6 5.61 8.81 -12.25
N THR A 7 6.50 8.84 -13.24
CA THR A 7 6.27 9.48 -14.55
C THR A 7 6.39 8.48 -15.71
N CYS A 8 6.20 7.19 -15.40
CA CYS A 8 6.42 6.07 -16.32
C CYS A 8 5.22 5.13 -16.39
N ASP A 9 5.23 4.24 -17.38
CA ASP A 9 4.35 3.06 -17.41
C ASP A 9 4.79 2.03 -16.34
N PRO A 10 3.88 1.21 -15.77
CA PRO A 10 4.24 0.16 -14.82
C PRO A 10 5.36 -0.76 -15.28
N ASN A 11 5.42 -1.11 -16.57
CA ASN A 11 6.45 -2.01 -17.11
C ASN A 11 7.85 -1.39 -17.10
N GLU A 12 7.93 -0.06 -17.01
CA GLU A 12 9.18 0.69 -17.05
C GLU A 12 9.69 1.07 -15.65
N PHE A 13 8.99 0.67 -14.59
CA PHE A 13 9.29 1.12 -13.23
C PHE A 13 10.75 0.88 -12.83
N ILE A 14 11.27 -0.33 -13.10
CA ILE A 14 12.66 -0.70 -12.80
C ILE A 14 13.65 -0.04 -13.76
N SER A 15 13.35 0.00 -15.06
CA SER A 15 14.26 0.60 -16.05
C SER A 15 14.42 2.11 -15.84
N GLN A 16 13.38 2.77 -15.33
CA GLN A 16 13.38 4.17 -14.90
C GLN A 16 13.96 4.37 -13.48
N ARG A 17 14.59 3.33 -12.91
CA ARG A 17 15.30 3.37 -11.62
C ARG A 17 14.44 3.68 -10.40
N TYR A 18 13.12 3.47 -10.48
CA TYR A 18 12.28 3.53 -9.29
C TYR A 18 12.54 2.31 -8.38
N THR A 19 12.36 2.52 -7.08
CA THR A 19 12.53 1.49 -6.05
C THR A 19 11.56 1.72 -4.90
N LEU A 20 11.38 0.69 -4.08
CA LEU A 20 10.45 0.67 -2.96
C LEU A 20 11.21 0.56 -1.63
N ARG A 21 10.62 1.13 -0.60
CA ARG A 21 11.20 1.24 0.74
C ARG A 21 11.58 -0.11 1.38
N PRO A 22 10.85 -1.23 1.20
CA PRO A 22 11.29 -2.52 1.70
C PRO A 22 12.66 -2.93 1.17
N VAL A 23 12.91 -2.71 -0.12
CA VAL A 23 14.21 -2.99 -0.76
C VAL A 23 15.30 -2.08 -0.21
N LEU A 24 15.00 -0.78 -0.02
CA LEU A 24 15.94 0.17 0.59
C LEU A 24 16.32 -0.21 2.03
N TYR A 25 15.44 -0.92 2.74
CA TYR A 25 15.69 -1.44 4.09
C TYR A 25 16.32 -2.84 4.10
N GLY A 26 16.67 -3.40 2.94
CA GLY A 26 17.22 -4.75 2.83
C GLY A 26 16.24 -5.83 3.30
N ARG A 27 14.92 -5.59 3.21
CA ARG A 27 13.90 -6.55 3.61
C ARG A 27 13.46 -7.40 2.43
N GLU A 28 13.43 -8.70 2.65
CA GLU A 28 12.78 -9.65 1.75
C GLU A 28 11.26 -9.61 1.97
N THR A 29 10.51 -9.68 0.87
CA THR A 29 9.04 -9.76 0.93
C THR A 29 8.63 -11.22 0.77
N GLU A 30 7.95 -11.77 1.77
CA GLU A 30 7.37 -13.11 1.69
C GLU A 30 5.97 -13.04 1.07
N LEU A 31 5.15 -12.12 1.57
CA LEU A 31 3.73 -11.99 1.21
C LEU A 31 3.44 -10.57 0.74
N PHE A 32 2.93 -10.45 -0.49
CA PHE A 32 2.53 -9.18 -1.07
C PHE A 32 1.02 -9.16 -1.34
N ILE A 33 0.28 -8.34 -0.61
CA ILE A 33 -1.18 -8.31 -0.66
C ILE A 33 -1.63 -7.09 -1.45
N VAL A 34 -2.56 -7.23 -2.39
CA VAL A 34 -3.15 -6.10 -3.12
C VAL A 34 -4.61 -5.85 -2.75
N MET A 35 -4.92 -4.57 -2.53
CA MET A 35 -6.27 -4.03 -2.44
C MET A 35 -6.45 -3.04 -3.59
N THR A 36 -7.06 -3.49 -4.69
CA THR A 36 -7.42 -2.59 -5.81
C THR A 36 -8.74 -1.90 -5.51
N MET A 37 -8.79 -0.58 -5.64
CA MET A 37 -9.99 0.22 -5.39
C MET A 37 -10.20 1.26 -6.51
N TYR A 38 -11.45 1.63 -6.75
CA TYR A 38 -11.86 2.72 -7.63
C TYR A 38 -12.50 3.86 -6.81
N ASN A 39 -13.74 3.66 -6.32
CA ASN A 39 -14.53 4.66 -5.62
C ASN A 39 -15.25 4.10 -4.37
N GLU A 40 -14.77 2.99 -3.83
CA GLU A 40 -15.29 2.35 -2.63
C GLU A 40 -15.29 3.32 -1.45
N ASP A 41 -16.37 3.29 -0.67
CA ASP A 41 -16.51 4.11 0.52
C ASP A 41 -15.56 3.66 1.66
N ASP A 42 -15.54 4.46 2.72
CA ASP A 42 -14.70 4.24 3.88
C ASP A 42 -15.09 2.98 4.65
N ILE A 43 -16.37 2.57 4.64
CA ILE A 43 -16.84 1.39 5.37
C ILE A 43 -16.30 0.12 4.71
N LEU A 44 -16.43 0.01 3.38
CA LEU A 44 -15.91 -1.13 2.61
C LEU A 44 -14.38 -1.19 2.69
N PHE A 45 -13.72 -0.05 2.56
CA PHE A 45 -12.26 0.04 2.72
C PHE A 45 -11.82 -0.42 4.12
N CYS A 46 -12.42 0.12 5.19
CA CYS A 46 -12.06 -0.22 6.56
C CYS A 46 -12.30 -1.71 6.86
N ARG A 47 -13.41 -2.29 6.38
CA ARG A 47 -13.71 -3.71 6.56
C ARG A 47 -12.61 -4.60 5.97
N THR A 48 -12.22 -4.35 4.72
CA THR A 48 -11.15 -5.13 4.06
C THR A 48 -9.79 -4.85 4.70
N PHE A 49 -9.44 -3.58 4.92
CA PHE A 49 -8.14 -3.20 5.47
C PHE A 49 -7.94 -3.76 6.88
N ASN A 50 -8.92 -3.62 7.76
CA ASN A 50 -8.86 -4.16 9.11
C ASN A 50 -8.72 -5.69 9.13
N SER A 51 -9.39 -6.38 8.19
CA SER A 51 -9.25 -7.84 8.05
C SER A 51 -7.84 -8.23 7.62
N VAL A 52 -7.22 -7.48 6.69
CA VAL A 52 -5.81 -7.69 6.31
C VAL A 52 -4.90 -7.48 7.52
N MET A 53 -5.06 -6.37 8.25
CA MET A 53 -4.24 -6.06 9.43
C MET A 53 -4.34 -7.16 10.51
N LYS A 54 -5.55 -7.68 10.78
CA LYS A 54 -5.76 -8.80 11.72
C LYS A 54 -5.08 -10.09 11.26
N ASN A 55 -5.10 -10.39 9.96
CA ASN A 55 -4.40 -11.55 9.42
C ASN A 55 -2.87 -11.41 9.56
N VAL A 56 -2.31 -10.22 9.33
CA VAL A 56 -0.88 -9.98 9.57
C VAL A 56 -0.53 -10.11 11.05
N ALA A 57 -1.37 -9.61 11.95
CA ALA A 57 -1.21 -9.81 13.40
C ALA A 57 -1.27 -11.30 13.78
N HIS A 58 -2.18 -12.06 13.17
CA HIS A 58 -2.25 -13.51 13.37
C HIS A 58 -0.99 -14.22 12.88
N LEU A 59 -0.42 -13.84 11.72
CA LEU A 59 0.88 -14.38 11.30
C LEU A 59 1.96 -14.07 12.34
N CYS A 60 1.98 -12.85 12.88
CA CYS A 60 2.98 -12.44 13.86
C CYS A 60 2.89 -13.17 15.21
N SER A 61 1.74 -13.77 15.54
CA SER A 61 1.58 -14.55 16.78
C SER A 61 2.01 -16.03 16.64
N ARG A 62 2.40 -16.48 15.44
CA ARG A 62 2.76 -17.89 15.17
C ARG A 62 4.18 -18.23 15.63
N ASN A 63 4.39 -18.34 16.94
CA ASN A 63 5.70 -18.58 17.56
C ASN A 63 6.37 -19.93 17.23
N ARG A 64 5.65 -20.87 16.61
CA ARG A 64 6.18 -22.18 16.18
C ARG A 64 6.50 -22.24 14.68
N SER A 65 6.29 -21.14 13.94
CA SER A 65 6.61 -21.07 12.52
C SER A 65 8.10 -20.76 12.31
N ARG A 66 8.72 -21.37 11.29
CA ARG A 66 10.06 -20.97 10.85
C ARG A 66 10.05 -19.65 10.07
N MET A 67 8.89 -19.28 9.51
CA MET A 67 8.73 -18.13 8.63
C MET A 67 8.16 -16.91 9.35
N TRP A 68 7.17 -17.15 10.22
CA TRP A 68 6.40 -16.14 10.93
C TRP A 68 6.78 -16.06 12.42
N GLY A 69 6.42 -14.96 13.07
CA GLY A 69 6.73 -14.65 14.46
C GLY A 69 6.61 -13.15 14.70
N GLN A 70 7.04 -12.63 15.84
CA GLN A 70 6.82 -11.22 16.24
C GLN A 70 7.23 -10.20 15.15
N GLU A 71 8.30 -10.50 14.41
CA GLU A 71 8.84 -9.65 13.35
C GLU A 71 8.35 -10.03 11.93
N GLY A 72 7.41 -10.96 11.82
CA GLY A 72 6.86 -11.47 10.57
C GLY A 72 6.27 -10.36 9.69
N TRP A 73 5.79 -9.28 10.30
CA TRP A 73 5.29 -8.11 9.60
C TRP A 73 6.32 -7.45 8.68
N LYS A 74 7.62 -7.58 8.97
CA LYS A 74 8.69 -7.03 8.11
C LYS A 74 8.73 -7.69 6.73
N LYS A 75 8.17 -8.91 6.62
CA LYS A 75 8.09 -9.71 5.40
C LYS A 75 6.77 -9.53 4.66
N VAL A 76 5.84 -8.72 5.18
CA VAL A 76 4.53 -8.47 4.56
C VAL A 76 4.49 -7.04 4.02
N VAL A 77 4.07 -6.90 2.77
CA VAL A 77 3.75 -5.59 2.18
C VAL A 77 2.28 -5.59 1.77
N VAL A 78 1.54 -4.58 2.19
CA VAL A 78 0.15 -4.36 1.78
C VAL A 78 0.12 -3.19 0.80
N CYS A 79 -0.26 -3.48 -0.44
CA CYS A 79 -0.41 -2.51 -1.50
C CYS A 79 -1.88 -2.11 -1.66
N ILE A 80 -2.15 -0.81 -1.62
CA ILE A 80 -3.47 -0.24 -1.95
C ILE A 80 -3.29 0.48 -3.27
N VAL A 81 -4.03 0.08 -4.31
CA VAL A 81 -3.98 0.73 -5.63
C VAL A 81 -5.32 1.39 -5.91
N SER A 82 -5.34 2.72 -5.93
CA SER A 82 -6.53 3.51 -6.25
C SER A 82 -6.51 4.02 -7.70
N ASP A 83 -7.57 3.70 -8.45
CA ASP A 83 -7.69 3.92 -9.90
C ASP A 83 -8.26 5.29 -10.28
N GLY A 84 -7.47 6.33 -10.03
CA GLY A 84 -7.77 7.70 -10.44
C GLY A 84 -7.88 8.66 -9.26
N ARG A 85 -7.02 9.68 -9.25
CA ARG A 85 -6.91 10.67 -8.17
C ARG A 85 -8.19 11.46 -7.95
N ASN A 86 -8.91 11.75 -9.03
CA ASN A 86 -10.21 12.44 -8.97
C ASN A 86 -11.41 11.49 -8.81
N LYS A 87 -11.16 10.18 -8.64
CA LYS A 87 -12.20 9.15 -8.55
C LYS A 87 -12.27 8.49 -7.18
N ILE A 88 -11.16 8.48 -6.44
CA ILE A 88 -11.14 8.00 -5.06
C ILE A 88 -12.18 8.72 -4.21
N HIS A 89 -12.89 7.96 -3.37
CA HIS A 89 -13.87 8.52 -2.46
C HIS A 89 -13.18 9.40 -1.39
N PRO A 90 -13.63 10.65 -1.16
CA PRO A 90 -12.94 11.57 -0.25
C PRO A 90 -12.83 11.08 1.19
N ARG A 91 -13.86 10.38 1.70
CA ARG A 91 -13.81 9.78 3.06
C ARG A 91 -12.76 8.68 3.14
N THR A 92 -12.65 7.85 2.11
CA THR A 92 -11.64 6.79 2.05
C THR A 92 -10.23 7.38 2.01
N LEU A 93 -10.02 8.44 1.23
CA LEU A 93 -8.73 9.15 1.21
C LEU A 93 -8.38 9.75 2.59
N LYS A 94 -9.37 10.29 3.32
CA LYS A 94 -9.17 10.74 4.71
C LYS A 94 -8.80 9.60 5.65
N VAL A 95 -9.41 8.42 5.52
CA VAL A 95 -9.05 7.23 6.30
C VAL A 95 -7.61 6.80 6.00
N ILE A 96 -7.22 6.75 4.71
CA ILE A 96 -5.85 6.42 4.30
C ILE A 96 -4.85 7.44 4.88
N GLY A 97 -5.23 8.71 4.94
CA GLY A 97 -4.46 9.75 5.63
C GLY A 97 -4.36 9.51 7.14
N ALA A 98 -5.47 9.15 7.80
CA ALA A 98 -5.52 8.90 9.24
C ALA A 98 -4.64 7.71 9.68
N ILE A 99 -4.48 6.68 8.84
CA ILE A 99 -3.55 5.57 9.08
C ILE A 99 -2.10 5.90 8.66
N GLY A 100 -1.83 7.13 8.20
CA GLY A 100 -0.51 7.66 7.84
C GLY A 100 0.00 7.28 6.45
N ALA A 101 -0.84 6.69 5.60
CA ALA A 101 -0.48 6.22 4.26
C ALA A 101 -0.75 7.25 3.14
N TYR A 102 -1.24 8.44 3.47
CA TYR A 102 -1.43 9.56 2.55
C TYR A 102 -1.20 10.89 3.27
N GLN A 103 -0.68 11.89 2.54
CA GLN A 103 -0.61 13.27 3.01
C GLN A 103 -1.05 14.21 1.89
N ASP A 104 -1.95 15.11 2.26
CA ASP A 104 -2.49 16.09 1.33
C ASP A 104 -1.46 17.16 0.95
N GLY A 105 -1.58 17.70 -0.27
CA GLY A 105 -0.72 18.78 -0.78
C GLY A 105 0.66 18.38 -1.30
N ILE A 106 1.09 17.12 -1.18
CA ILE A 106 2.40 16.66 -1.72
C ILE A 106 2.32 16.24 -3.19
N ALA A 107 1.16 15.75 -3.64
CA ALA A 107 0.98 15.19 -4.97
C ALA A 107 1.06 16.27 -6.07
N LYS A 108 2.03 16.11 -6.98
CA LYS A 108 2.34 17.03 -8.09
C LYS A 108 1.85 16.46 -9.43
N ASN A 109 1.33 17.31 -10.31
CA ASN A 109 0.82 16.88 -11.62
C ASN A 109 1.95 16.54 -12.63
N SER A 110 3.13 17.15 -12.45
CA SER A 110 4.31 16.89 -13.27
C SER A 110 5.59 16.86 -12.44
N PHE A 111 6.60 16.17 -12.95
CA PHE A 111 7.94 16.10 -12.38
C PHE A 111 8.96 16.07 -13.51
N ASN A 112 9.95 16.96 -13.49
CA ASN A 112 10.95 17.13 -14.55
C ASN A 112 10.36 17.21 -15.97
N GLY A 113 9.27 17.96 -16.14
CA GLY A 113 8.61 18.14 -17.43
C GLY A 113 7.79 16.94 -17.92
N LYS A 114 7.75 15.83 -17.18
CA LYS A 114 6.89 14.67 -17.48
C LYS A 114 5.64 14.69 -16.61
N GLU A 115 4.51 14.28 -17.19
CA GLU A 115 3.28 14.09 -16.43
C GLU A 115 3.43 12.94 -15.43
N VAL A 116 2.88 13.12 -14.23
CA VAL A 116 2.83 12.06 -13.23
C VAL A 116 1.73 11.06 -13.61
N THR A 117 2.07 9.78 -13.59
CA THR A 117 1.15 8.67 -13.88
C THR A 117 0.58 8.05 -12.60
N ALA A 118 1.37 8.05 -11.52
CA ALA A 118 0.95 7.59 -10.20
C ALA A 118 1.77 8.22 -9.07
N HIS A 119 1.14 8.36 -7.90
CA HIS A 119 1.76 8.76 -6.66
C HIS A 119 1.93 7.56 -5.73
N LEU A 120 3.15 7.31 -5.28
CA LEU A 120 3.42 6.28 -4.28
C LEU A 120 3.67 6.93 -2.93
N PHE A 121 2.96 6.45 -1.93
CA PHE A 121 3.14 6.78 -0.54
C PHE A 121 3.49 5.51 0.22
N GLU A 122 4.62 5.56 0.94
CA GLU A 122 5.12 4.41 1.70
C GLU A 122 5.26 4.76 3.17
N TYR A 123 4.63 3.95 4.01
CA TYR A 123 4.62 4.14 5.45
C TYR A 123 4.51 2.80 6.19
N THR A 124 5.04 2.72 7.41
CA THR A 124 4.78 1.57 8.30
C THR A 124 3.77 2.07 9.29
N THR A 125 2.53 1.60 9.15
CA THR A 125 1.47 1.95 10.08
C THR A 125 1.38 0.92 11.18
N GLN A 126 1.05 1.35 12.40
CA GLN A 126 0.64 0.47 13.50
C GLN A 126 -0.78 0.85 13.97
N VAL A 127 -1.57 1.36 13.01
CA VAL A 127 -2.91 1.86 13.23
C VAL A 127 -3.81 1.28 12.15
N SER A 128 -5.02 0.90 12.52
CA SER A 128 -6.09 0.45 11.64
C SER A 128 -7.39 1.18 12.00
N MET A 129 -8.40 1.04 11.14
CA MET A 129 -9.73 1.57 11.37
C MET A 129 -10.76 0.48 11.09
N ASP A 130 -11.68 0.23 12.01
CA ASP A 130 -12.72 -0.77 11.82
C ASP A 130 -13.95 -0.21 11.07
N SER A 131 -14.94 -1.07 10.81
CA SER A 131 -16.15 -0.69 10.08
C SER A 131 -17.06 0.29 10.84
N GLU A 132 -16.82 0.51 12.14
CA GLU A 132 -17.47 1.54 12.94
C GLU A 132 -16.66 2.85 12.96
N LEU A 133 -15.60 2.94 12.14
CA LEU A 133 -14.65 4.04 12.07
C LEU A 133 -13.91 4.29 13.39
N LYS A 134 -13.82 3.27 14.26
CA LYS A 134 -13.03 3.34 15.47
C LYS A 134 -11.57 3.00 15.16
N LEU A 135 -10.68 3.80 15.73
CA LEU A 135 -9.25 3.59 15.60
C LEU A 135 -8.83 2.35 16.39
N ARG A 136 -7.99 1.51 15.77
CA ARG A 136 -7.36 0.35 16.40
C ARG A 136 -5.86 0.56 16.41
N THR A 137 -5.22 0.28 17.55
CA THR A 137 -3.81 0.59 17.80
C THR A 137 -3.04 -0.64 18.28
N ALA A 138 -1.78 -0.45 18.69
CA ALA A 138 -0.99 -1.50 19.32
C ALA A 138 -1.69 -2.13 20.54
N ASN A 139 -2.44 -1.34 21.32
CA ASN A 139 -3.21 -1.84 22.48
C ASN A 139 -4.33 -2.82 22.07
N ASP A 140 -4.78 -2.74 20.82
CA ASP A 140 -5.79 -3.62 20.23
C ASP A 140 -5.18 -4.84 19.51
N GLY A 141 -3.87 -5.05 19.65
CA GLY A 141 -3.13 -6.11 18.97
C GLY A 141 -2.73 -5.80 17.52
N VAL A 142 -2.81 -4.53 17.08
CA VAL A 142 -2.32 -4.14 15.75
C VAL A 142 -0.79 -4.17 15.75
N VAL A 143 -0.24 -4.99 14.87
CA VAL A 143 1.21 -5.03 14.59
C VAL A 143 1.57 -4.00 13.53
N PRO A 144 2.83 -3.54 13.45
CA PRO A 144 3.27 -2.68 12.36
C PRO A 144 3.07 -3.38 11.02
N VAL A 145 2.69 -2.66 9.95
CA VAL A 145 2.58 -3.21 8.59
C VAL A 145 3.10 -2.20 7.58
N GLN A 146 3.91 -2.66 6.62
CA GLN A 146 4.37 -1.84 5.51
C GLN A 146 3.24 -1.63 4.51
N ILE A 147 2.81 -0.38 4.38
CA ILE A 147 1.82 0.06 3.38
C ILE A 147 2.54 0.67 2.18
N LEU A 148 2.09 0.30 0.99
CA LEU A 148 2.37 0.94 -0.29
C LEU A 148 1.05 1.44 -0.87
N PHE A 149 0.76 2.72 -0.74
CA PHE A 149 -0.41 3.32 -1.36
C PHE A 149 -0.04 3.93 -2.71
N CYS A 150 -0.61 3.40 -3.77
CA CYS A 150 -0.48 3.86 -5.15
C CYS A 150 -1.77 4.57 -5.59
N LEU A 151 -1.73 5.89 -5.68
CA LEU A 151 -2.82 6.70 -6.22
C LEU A 151 -2.52 7.04 -7.68
N LYS A 152 -3.22 6.39 -8.61
CA LYS A 152 -3.05 6.63 -10.04
C LYS A 152 -3.65 7.99 -10.41
N GLU A 153 -3.02 8.72 -11.32
CA GLU A 153 -3.56 10.03 -11.73
C GLU A 153 -4.85 9.87 -12.54
N ARG A 154 -4.87 8.91 -13.48
CA ARG A 154 -6.03 8.65 -14.35
C ARG A 154 -6.64 7.28 -14.08
N ASN A 155 -7.96 7.18 -14.27
CA ASN A 155 -8.65 5.90 -14.31
C ASN A 155 -8.22 5.14 -15.58
N ALA A 156 -7.67 3.95 -15.40
CA ALA A 156 -7.22 3.07 -16.49
C ALA A 156 -7.74 1.62 -16.33
N LYS A 157 -8.83 1.45 -15.59
CA LYS A 157 -9.48 0.16 -15.25
C LYS A 157 -8.62 -0.77 -14.39
N LYS A 158 -9.29 -1.77 -13.81
CA LYS A 158 -8.74 -2.78 -12.90
C LYS A 158 -7.51 -3.51 -13.46
N ILE A 159 -7.49 -3.82 -14.77
CA ILE A 159 -6.35 -4.52 -15.39
C ILE A 159 -5.05 -3.71 -15.29
N ASN A 160 -5.13 -2.38 -15.44
CA ASN A 160 -3.96 -1.52 -15.30
C ASN A 160 -3.50 -1.40 -13.83
N SER A 161 -4.43 -1.42 -12.87
CA SER A 161 -4.07 -1.48 -11.45
C SER A 161 -3.30 -2.76 -11.08
N HIS A 162 -3.63 -3.90 -11.71
CA HIS A 162 -2.83 -5.12 -11.58
C HIS A 162 -1.46 -5.02 -12.27
N ARG A 163 -1.33 -4.27 -13.36
CA ARG A 163 0.00 -4.02 -13.97
C ARG A 163 0.92 -3.26 -13.02
N TRP A 164 0.42 -2.25 -12.30
CA TRP A 164 1.19 -1.61 -11.23
C TRP A 164 1.61 -2.62 -10.15
N PHE A 165 0.69 -3.47 -9.71
CA PHE A 165 1.01 -4.48 -8.70
C PHE A 165 2.04 -5.52 -9.17
N PHE A 166 1.80 -6.20 -10.29
CA PHE A 166 2.65 -7.31 -10.76
C PHE A 166 3.89 -6.86 -11.53
N ASN A 167 3.74 -5.93 -12.48
CA ASN A 167 4.80 -5.59 -13.43
C ASN A 167 5.73 -4.49 -12.89
N ALA A 168 5.24 -3.62 -12.01
CA ALA A 168 6.08 -2.62 -11.33
C ALA A 168 6.53 -3.13 -9.96
N PHE A 169 5.61 -3.19 -8.99
CA PHE A 169 5.99 -3.38 -7.59
C PHE A 169 6.44 -4.82 -7.30
N GLY A 170 5.76 -5.81 -7.84
CA GLY A 170 6.10 -7.22 -7.70
C GLY A 170 7.48 -7.55 -8.26
N GLN A 171 7.87 -6.94 -9.38
CA GLN A 171 9.23 -7.12 -9.94
C GLN A 171 10.32 -6.52 -9.05
N VAL A 172 10.02 -5.47 -8.28
CA VAL A 172 10.95 -4.85 -7.33
C VAL A 172 11.02 -5.66 -6.02
N LEU A 173 9.87 -6.04 -5.47
CA LEU A 173 9.78 -6.71 -4.17
C LEU A 173 10.11 -8.21 -4.24
N LYS A 174 9.93 -8.82 -5.43
CA LYS A 174 10.10 -10.26 -5.68
C LYS A 174 9.48 -11.14 -4.59
N PRO A 175 8.16 -11.00 -4.32
CA PRO A 175 7.52 -11.75 -3.25
C PRO A 175 7.45 -13.25 -3.56
N ASN A 176 7.49 -14.08 -2.52
CA ASN A 176 7.26 -15.52 -2.66
C ASN A 176 5.78 -15.85 -2.93
N VAL A 177 4.85 -15.08 -2.32
CA VAL A 177 3.40 -15.25 -2.47
C VAL A 177 2.72 -13.89 -2.70
N CYS A 178 1.75 -13.86 -3.61
CA CYS A 178 0.91 -12.71 -3.91
C CYS A 178 -0.54 -13.10 -4.19
#